data_AF-A0A960ZW50-F1
#
_entry.id   AF-A0A960ZW50-F1
#
_cell.length_a   1.000
_cell.length_b   1.000
_cell.length_c   1.000
_cell.angle_alpha   90.00
_cell.angle_beta   90.00
_cell.angle_gamma   90.00
#
_symmetry.space_group_name_H-M   'P 1'
#
loop_
_entity.id
_entity.type
_entity.pdbx_description
1 polymer ?
#
loop_
_entity_poly.entity_id
_entity_poly.type
_entity_poly.pdbx_seq_one_letter_code
_entity_poly.pdbx_strand_id
1 'polypeptide(L)'
;MKKSRALFLFILLSCGWSNSVNANLGNDLQVLQELQTQFDEEFFEINHGFSKTRHILLHLTKTVGKMASHCEAVEHGRRGDPEQLIDEVIPDLLIHAIQIANQFEVDLETLYHRRLESNRKRFSQK
;
A
#
# COMPACT_ATOMS: atom_id res chain seq x y z
N MET A 1 26.55 -18.10 -5.33
CA MET A 1 25.08 -18.13 -5.19
C MET A 1 24.50 -16.78 -5.61
N LYS A 2 24.07 -16.67 -6.87
CA LYS A 2 23.41 -15.49 -7.45
C LYS A 2 22.25 -16.00 -8.32
N LYS A 3 21.11 -16.32 -7.69
CA LYS A 3 19.87 -16.69 -8.38
C LYS A 3 18.68 -16.27 -7.51
N SER A 4 18.40 -14.97 -7.45
CA SER A 4 17.14 -14.46 -6.84
C SER A 4 16.62 -13.17 -7.46
N ARG A 5 17.11 -12.77 -8.65
CA ARG A 5 16.60 -11.61 -9.40
C ARG A 5 15.83 -11.98 -10.67
N ALA A 6 15.79 -13.27 -11.02
CA ALA A 6 15.12 -13.74 -12.24
C ALA A 6 13.64 -14.10 -12.03
N LEU A 7 13.17 -14.22 -10.77
CA LEU A 7 11.79 -14.63 -10.50
C LEU A 7 10.80 -13.46 -10.55
N PHE A 8 11.26 -12.23 -10.30
CA PHE A 8 10.42 -11.03 -10.40
C PHE A 8 10.18 -10.58 -11.86
N LEU A 9 11.07 -10.97 -12.79
CA LEU A 9 10.94 -10.63 -14.21
C LEU A 9 10.07 -11.62 -15.01
N PHE A 10 9.75 -12.79 -14.44
CA PHE A 10 8.97 -13.83 -15.13
C PHE A 10 7.46 -13.74 -14.87
N ILE A 11 7.03 -13.05 -13.81
CA ILE A 11 5.61 -12.84 -13.50
C ILE A 11 4.95 -11.87 -14.51
N LEU A 12 5.74 -11.02 -15.18
CA LEU A 12 5.24 -10.07 -16.19
C LEU A 12 5.04 -10.65 -17.59
N LEU A 13 5.40 -11.92 -17.86
CA LEU A 13 5.45 -12.46 -19.23
C LEU A 13 4.53 -13.66 -19.52
N SER A 14 3.78 -14.18 -18.54
CA SER A 14 2.92 -15.36 -18.77
C SER A 14 1.41 -15.12 -18.65
N CYS A 15 0.96 -13.96 -18.18
CA CYS A 15 -0.43 -13.54 -18.27
C CYS A 15 -0.53 -12.43 -19.33
N GLY A 16 -1.46 -12.56 -20.27
CA GLY A 16 -1.61 -11.69 -21.44
C GLY A 16 -1.95 -10.23 -21.11
N TRP A 17 -0.98 -9.47 -20.59
CA TRP A 17 -1.05 -8.03 -20.43
C TRP A 17 -0.72 -7.37 -21.77
N SER A 18 -1.64 -7.50 -22.74
CA SER A 18 -1.55 -6.78 -24.00
C SER A 18 -2.15 -5.38 -23.86
N ASN A 19 -1.29 -4.38 -23.97
CA ASN A 19 -1.53 -3.01 -24.46
C ASN A 19 -2.98 -2.50 -24.43
N SER A 20 -3.35 -1.80 -23.35
CA SER A 20 -4.13 -0.55 -23.45
C SER A 20 -4.15 0.19 -22.10
N VAL A 21 -3.00 0.70 -21.65
CA VAL A 21 -3.03 1.86 -20.75
C VAL A 21 -3.33 3.07 -21.64
N ASN A 22 -4.58 3.19 -22.06
CA ASN A 22 -5.09 4.36 -22.72
C ASN A 22 -5.04 5.52 -21.73
N ALA A 23 -4.39 6.60 -22.14
CA ALA A 23 -4.35 7.88 -21.43
C ALA A 23 -5.76 8.50 -21.38
N ASN A 24 -6.55 8.05 -20.41
CA ASN A 24 -7.71 8.74 -19.84
C ASN A 24 -7.61 8.48 -18.34
N LEU A 25 -6.77 9.28 -17.67
CA LEU A 25 -6.49 9.17 -16.24
C LEU A 25 -7.74 9.56 -15.45
N GLY A 26 -8.65 8.61 -15.28
CA GLY A 26 -9.47 8.60 -14.06
C GLY A 26 -8.52 8.57 -12.86
N ASN A 27 -8.90 9.25 -11.78
CA ASN A 27 -8.19 9.35 -10.49
C ASN A 27 -7.11 8.27 -10.29
N ASP A 28 -5.83 8.68 -10.22
CA ASP A 28 -4.68 7.76 -10.18
C ASP A 28 -4.82 6.71 -9.07
N LEU A 29 -5.45 7.06 -7.95
CA LEU A 29 -5.70 6.12 -6.85
C LEU A 29 -6.85 5.16 -7.12
N GLN A 30 -7.87 5.55 -7.89
CA GLN A 30 -8.97 4.66 -8.25
C GLN A 30 -8.47 3.49 -9.09
N VAL A 31 -7.56 3.76 -10.03
CA VAL A 31 -6.89 2.69 -10.82
C VAL A 31 -6.14 1.73 -9.90
N LEU A 32 -5.41 2.24 -8.91
CA LEU A 32 -4.72 1.40 -7.93
C LEU A 32 -5.70 0.62 -7.03
N GLN A 33 -6.83 1.20 -6.67
CA GLN A 33 -7.90 0.52 -5.94
C GLN A 33 -8.45 -0.67 -6.74
N GLU A 34 -8.71 -0.49 -8.03
CA GLU A 34 -9.18 -1.55 -8.93
C GLU A 34 -8.13 -2.66 -9.11
N LEU A 35 -6.86 -2.29 -9.34
CA LEU A 35 -5.76 -3.24 -9.45
C LEU A 35 -5.57 -4.06 -8.18
N GLN A 36 -5.67 -3.42 -7.00
CA GLN A 36 -5.55 -4.13 -5.73
C GLN A 36 -6.74 -5.07 -5.50
N THR A 37 -7.96 -4.69 -5.92
CA THR A 37 -9.12 -5.59 -5.84
C THR A 37 -8.89 -6.84 -6.69
N GLN A 38 -8.42 -6.69 -7.92
CA GLN A 38 -8.12 -7.83 -8.80
C GLN A 38 -7.05 -8.75 -8.18
N PHE A 39 -6.00 -8.16 -7.63
CA PHE A 39 -4.93 -8.91 -6.95
C PHE A 39 -5.43 -9.64 -5.70
N ASP A 40 -6.25 -8.98 -4.87
CA ASP A 40 -6.86 -9.59 -3.68
C ASP A 40 -7.78 -10.76 -4.08
N GLU A 41 -8.59 -10.60 -5.12
CA GLU A 41 -9.49 -11.66 -5.61
C GLU A 41 -8.74 -12.88 -6.16
N GLU A 42 -7.60 -12.66 -6.82
CA GLU A 42 -6.78 -13.74 -7.39
C GLU A 42 -5.95 -14.47 -6.32
N PHE A 43 -5.38 -13.74 -5.37
CA PHE A 43 -4.32 -14.28 -4.50
C PHE A 43 -4.69 -14.37 -3.01
N PHE A 44 -5.78 -13.76 -2.55
CA PHE A 44 -6.16 -13.76 -1.13
C PHE A 44 -7.44 -14.56 -0.88
N GLU A 45 -7.41 -15.41 0.15
CA GLU A 45 -8.58 -16.19 0.59
C GLU A 45 -9.47 -15.41 1.58
N ILE A 46 -8.92 -14.36 2.22
CA ILE A 46 -9.59 -13.59 3.28
C ILE A 46 -10.08 -12.25 2.71
N ASN A 47 -11.23 -12.26 2.04
CA ASN A 47 -11.63 -11.10 1.24
C ASN A 47 -12.77 -10.25 1.81
N HIS A 48 -13.39 -10.64 2.93
CA HIS A 48 -14.59 -9.95 3.41
C HIS A 48 -14.69 -9.79 4.93
N GLY A 49 -15.48 -8.78 5.33
CA GLY A 49 -15.93 -8.54 6.70
C GLY A 49 -14.81 -8.33 7.72
N PHE A 50 -15.12 -8.68 8.99
CA PHE A 50 -14.17 -8.48 10.10
C PHE A 50 -12.87 -9.27 9.94
N SER A 51 -12.88 -10.41 9.24
CA SER A 51 -11.68 -11.20 9.00
C SER A 51 -10.67 -10.44 8.15
N LYS A 52 -11.13 -9.75 7.09
CA LYS A 52 -10.28 -8.88 6.26
C LYS A 52 -9.74 -7.71 7.08
N THR A 53 -10.58 -7.04 7.87
CA THR A 53 -10.13 -5.94 8.75
C THR A 53 -9.04 -6.39 9.73
N ARG A 54 -9.25 -7.53 10.40
CA ARG A 54 -8.26 -8.11 11.32
C ARG A 54 -6.98 -8.48 10.59
N HIS A 55 -7.09 -9.07 9.41
CA HIS A 55 -5.93 -9.42 8.59
C HIS A 55 -5.09 -8.19 8.22
N ILE A 56 -5.74 -7.13 7.70
CA ILE A 56 -5.05 -5.86 7.38
C ILE A 56 -4.40 -5.26 8.63
N LEU A 57 -5.09 -5.24 9.78
CA LEU A 57 -4.54 -4.73 11.04
C LEU A 57 -3.27 -5.48 11.47
N LEU A 58 -3.24 -6.80 11.31
CA LEU A 58 -2.06 -7.62 11.63
C LEU A 58 -0.88 -7.25 10.74
N HIS A 59 -1.10 -7.03 9.45
CA HIS A 59 -0.05 -6.59 8.54
C HIS A 59 0.42 -5.17 8.84
N LEU A 60 -0.49 -4.22 9.07
CA LEU A 60 -0.13 -2.86 9.51
C LEU A 60 0.72 -2.86 10.78
N THR A 61 0.42 -3.73 11.74
CA THR A 61 1.21 -3.87 12.97
C THR A 61 2.65 -4.30 12.66
N LYS A 62 2.83 -5.27 11.74
CA LYS A 62 4.16 -5.69 11.30
C LYS A 62 4.91 -4.56 10.59
N THR A 63 4.22 -3.85 9.70
CA THR A 63 4.78 -2.73 8.92
C THR A 63 5.24 -1.59 9.84
N VAL A 64 4.44 -1.22 10.83
CA VAL A 64 4.82 -0.23 11.86
C VAL A 64 5.95 -0.75 12.75
N GLY A 65 6.00 -2.06 13.03
CA GLY A 65 7.11 -2.69 13.75
C GLY A 65 8.46 -2.49 13.05
N LYS A 66 8.51 -2.63 11.72
CA LYS A 66 9.72 -2.35 10.93
C LYS A 66 10.17 -0.88 11.07
N MET A 67 9.22 0.06 11.05
CA MET A 67 9.52 1.47 11.32
C MET A 67 10.08 1.69 12.74
N ALA A 68 9.49 1.04 13.74
CA ALA A 68 9.95 1.14 15.12
C ALA A 68 11.39 0.64 15.27
N SER A 69 11.72 -0.50 14.66
CA SER A 69 13.09 -1.03 14.65
C SER A 69 14.09 -0.09 13.96
N HIS A 70 13.69 0.58 12.87
CA HIS A 70 14.51 1.60 12.25
C HIS A 70 14.80 2.76 13.23
N CYS A 71 13.76 3.30 13.88
CA CYS A 71 13.91 4.38 14.85
C CYS A 71 14.80 3.98 16.04
N GLU A 72 14.55 2.82 16.64
CA GLU A 72 15.33 2.28 17.75
C GLU A 72 16.82 2.12 17.38
N ALA A 73 17.12 1.65 16.17
CA ALA A 73 18.50 1.55 15.70
C ALA A 73 19.18 2.92 15.66
N VAL A 74 18.52 3.93 15.08
CA VAL A 74 19.03 5.29 14.96
C VAL A 74 19.22 5.95 16.34
N GLU A 75 18.25 5.80 17.25
CA GLU A 75 18.32 6.34 18.61
C GLU A 75 19.48 5.75 19.43
N HIS A 76 19.82 4.48 19.20
CA HIS A 76 20.98 3.84 19.81
C HIS A 76 22.31 4.07 19.08
N GLY A 77 22.36 5.02 18.13
CA GLY A 77 23.58 5.34 17.38
C GLY A 77 24.02 4.26 16.39
N ARG A 78 23.13 3.33 16.03
CA ARG A 78 23.35 2.33 14.99
C ARG A 78 22.80 2.86 13.65
N ARG A 79 23.29 2.31 12.54
CA ARG A 79 22.68 2.57 11.23
C ARG A 79 21.32 1.88 11.19
N GLY A 80 20.24 2.64 10.99
CA GLY A 80 18.91 2.08 10.70
C GLY A 80 18.86 1.42 9.31
N ASP A 81 17.71 0.89 8.93
CA ASP A 81 17.50 0.24 7.64
C ASP A 81 16.54 1.07 6.76
N PRO A 82 17.02 2.14 6.10
CA PRO A 82 16.18 2.95 5.22
C PRO A 82 15.76 2.18 3.96
N GLU A 83 16.56 1.22 3.50
CA GLU A 83 16.23 0.38 2.35
C GLU A 83 14.97 -0.46 2.63
N GLN A 84 14.86 -1.08 3.82
CA GLN A 84 13.63 -1.77 4.24
C GLN A 84 12.42 -0.82 4.30
N LEU A 85 12.61 0.44 4.68
CA LEU A 85 11.50 1.40 4.69
C LEU A 85 11.00 1.72 3.28
N ILE A 86 11.93 1.91 2.34
CA ILE A 86 11.62 2.28 0.95
C ILE A 86 11.01 1.10 0.20
N ASP A 87 11.63 -0.08 0.29
CA ASP A 87 11.28 -1.23 -0.54
C ASP A 87 10.08 -2.02 0.00
N GLU A 88 9.83 -1.98 1.31
CA GLU A 88 8.77 -2.76 1.95
C GLU A 88 7.74 -1.88 2.64
N VAL A 89 8.15 -1.02 3.58
CA VAL A 89 7.21 -0.34 4.47
C VAL A 89 6.31 0.64 3.74
N ILE A 90 6.88 1.56 2.96
CA ILE A 90 6.11 2.58 2.23
C ILE A 90 5.09 1.94 1.27
N PRO A 91 5.46 1.00 0.39
CA PRO A 91 4.48 0.35 -0.48
C PRO A 91 3.43 -0.47 0.31
N ASP A 92 3.83 -1.20 1.36
CA ASP A 92 2.89 -1.95 2.20
C ASP A 92 1.84 -1.04 2.85
N LEU A 93 2.24 0.15 3.32
CA LEU A 93 1.32 1.14 3.89
C LEU A 93 0.27 1.59 2.86
N LEU A 94 0.68 1.81 1.60
CA LEU A 94 -0.25 2.19 0.53
C LEU A 94 -1.20 1.04 0.20
N ILE A 95 -0.69 -0.19 0.05
CA ILE A 95 -1.49 -1.39 -0.20
C ILE A 95 -2.56 -1.54 0.88
N HIS A 96 -2.20 -1.47 2.15
CA HIS A 96 -3.17 -1.63 3.24
C HIS A 96 -4.16 -0.48 3.33
N ALA A 97 -3.76 0.76 2.99
CA ALA A 97 -4.70 1.88 2.88
C ALA A 97 -5.74 1.64 1.77
N ILE A 98 -5.30 1.15 0.61
CA ILE A 98 -6.17 0.77 -0.50
C ILE A 98 -7.10 -0.38 -0.11
N GLN A 99 -6.59 -1.44 0.50
CA GLN A 99 -7.39 -2.58 0.94
C GLN A 99 -8.48 -2.17 1.94
N ILE A 100 -8.19 -1.21 2.83
CA ILE A 100 -9.19 -0.62 3.73
C ILE A 100 -10.23 0.16 2.94
N ALA A 101 -9.81 1.05 2.03
CA ALA A 101 -10.72 1.84 1.21
C ALA A 101 -11.67 0.95 0.40
N ASN A 102 -11.14 -0.09 -0.24
CA ASN A 102 -11.91 -1.08 -1.00
C ASN A 102 -12.89 -1.84 -0.10
N GLN A 103 -12.45 -2.24 1.09
CA GLN A 103 -13.32 -2.95 2.04
C GLN A 103 -14.55 -2.11 2.46
N PHE A 104 -14.41 -0.78 2.54
CA PHE A 104 -15.51 0.12 2.89
C PHE A 104 -16.18 0.77 1.67
N GLU A 105 -15.82 0.35 0.46
CA GLU A 105 -16.39 0.87 -0.80
C GLU A 105 -16.29 2.40 -0.91
N VAL A 106 -15.15 2.96 -0.50
CA VAL A 106 -14.89 4.40 -0.52
C VAL A 106 -13.79 4.76 -1.51
N ASP A 107 -13.93 5.93 -2.15
CA ASP A 107 -12.90 6.52 -3.00
C ASP A 107 -11.79 7.15 -2.14
N LEU A 108 -10.59 6.55 -2.19
CA LEU A 108 -9.47 6.93 -1.33
C LEU A 108 -8.98 8.36 -1.62
N GLU A 109 -8.99 8.77 -2.88
CA GLU A 109 -8.56 10.09 -3.32
C GLU A 109 -9.45 11.20 -2.76
N THR A 110 -10.77 11.04 -2.88
CA THR A 110 -11.76 11.95 -2.30
C THR A 110 -11.58 12.06 -0.79
N LEU A 111 -11.34 10.93 -0.10
CA LEU A 111 -11.08 10.94 1.35
C LEU A 111 -9.80 11.71 1.70
N TYR A 112 -8.73 11.51 0.92
CA TYR A 112 -7.48 12.21 1.09
C TYR A 112 -7.64 13.72 0.91
N HIS A 113 -8.27 14.17 -0.18
CA HIS A 113 -8.52 15.59 -0.43
C HIS A 113 -9.39 16.23 0.65
N ARG A 114 -10.47 15.55 1.06
CA ARG A 114 -11.34 16.01 2.15
C ARG A 114 -10.56 16.18 3.46
N ARG A 115 -9.64 15.26 3.75
CA ARG A 115 -8.80 15.33 4.96
C ARG A 115 -7.78 16.46 4.87
N LEU A 116 -7.15 16.68 3.72
CA LEU A 116 -6.23 17.80 3.52
C LEU A 116 -6.92 19.15 3.71
N GLU A 117 -8.12 19.31 3.15
CA GLU A 117 -8.87 20.56 3.30
C GLU A 117 -9.30 20.81 4.76
N SER A 118 -9.75 19.76 5.46
CA SER A 118 -10.04 19.82 6.89
C SER A 118 -8.80 20.24 7.70
N ASN A 119 -7.63 19.69 7.38
CA ASN A 119 -6.38 20.04 8.05
C ASN A 119 -5.97 21.49 7.74
N ARG A 120 -6.09 21.94 6.49
CA ARG A 120 -5.79 23.33 6.09
C ARG A 120 -6.59 24.32 6.93
N LYS A 121 -7.90 24.12 7.04
CA LYS A 121 -8.79 24.96 7.88
C LYS A 121 -8.39 24.96 9.35
N ARG A 122 -8.03 23.79 9.89
CA ARG A 122 -7.61 23.65 11.30
C ARG A 122 -6.33 24.42 11.61
N PHE A 123 -5.37 24.44 10.68
CA PHE A 123 -4.07 25.08 10.89
C PHE A 123 -4.01 26.54 10.47
N SER A 124 -4.92 27.01 9.60
CA SER A 124 -5.02 28.44 9.25
C SER A 124 -5.69 29.31 10.33
N GLN A 125 -6.26 28.69 11.36
CA GLN A 125 -6.92 29.37 12.49
C GLN A 125 -5.97 29.60 13.68
N LYS A 126 -4.71 29.21 13.56
CA LYS A 126 -3.65 29.45 14.55
C LYS A 126 -2.79 30.63 14.13
#